data_AF-A0A8T7CA03-F1
#
_entry.id   AF-A0A8T7CA03-F1
#
_cell.length_a   1.000
_cell.length_b   1.000
_cell.length_c   1.000
_cell.angle_alpha   90.00
_cell.angle_beta   90.00
_cell.angle_gamma   90.00
#
_symmetry.space_group_name_H-M   'P 1'
#
loop_
_entity.id
_entity.type
_entity.pdbx_description
1 polymer ?
#
loop_
_entity_poly.entity_id
_entity_poly.type
_entity_poly.pdbx_seq_one_letter_code
_entity_poly.pdbx_strand_id
1 'polypeptide(L)'
;MNDATLPVLIKSLLKPESYKHPAAHTELIETHISWVILTGEFAYKLKKPVDLGFLDFSTLEKRKFACAEELRLNARFAPELYFEVMPVTGSPENPGLGGAGPAIEYALK
;
A
#
# COMPACT_ATOMS: atom_id res chain seq x y z
N MET A 1 23.02 1.36 3.32
CA MET A 1 21.66 0.77 3.35
C MET A 1 21.11 1.10 4.73
N ASN A 2 20.24 2.12 4.83
CA ASN A 2 19.65 2.45 6.13
C ASN A 2 18.69 1.33 6.48
N ASP A 3 19.10 0.51 7.44
CA ASP A 3 18.29 -0.53 8.06
C ASP A 3 17.27 0.13 9.01
N ALA A 4 16.41 0.99 8.44
CA ALA A 4 15.22 1.46 9.11
C ALA A 4 14.29 0.24 9.18
N THR A 5 14.18 -0.35 10.37
CA THR A 5 13.31 -1.49 10.64
C THR A 5 11.95 -1.27 10.01
N LEU A 6 11.61 -2.04 8.97
CA LEU A 6 10.34 -1.91 8.27
C LEU A 6 9.17 -1.97 9.28
N PRO A 7 8.12 -1.15 9.09
CA PRO A 7 6.94 -1.23 9.95
C PRO A 7 6.36 -2.65 9.97
N VAL A 8 5.83 -3.06 11.12
CA VAL A 8 5.22 -4.39 11.31
C VAL A 8 4.17 -4.67 10.23
N LEU A 9 3.35 -3.67 9.90
CA LEU A 9 2.37 -3.75 8.82
C LEU A 9 2.98 -4.18 7.49
N ILE A 10 4.08 -3.54 7.07
CA ILE A 10 4.74 -3.83 5.79
C ILE A 10 5.36 -5.22 5.83
N LYS A 11 5.98 -5.61 6.96
CA LYS A 11 6.51 -6.97 7.14
C LYS A 11 5.41 -8.03 7.04
N SER A 12 4.24 -7.79 7.62
CA SER A 12 3.12 -8.72 7.53
C SER A 12 2.54 -8.80 6.12
N LEU A 13 2.44 -7.68 5.40
CA LEU A 13 2.00 -7.67 4.00
C LEU A 13 3.00 -8.32 3.03
N LEU A 14 4.25 -8.55 3.42
CA LEU A 14 5.19 -9.36 2.63
C LEU A 14 4.95 -10.87 2.75
N LYS A 15 3.96 -11.29 3.54
CA LYS A 15 3.61 -12.71 3.61
C LYS A 15 2.57 -13.06 2.53
N PRO A 16 2.80 -14.10 1.70
CA PRO A 16 1.87 -14.51 0.64
C PRO A 16 0.42 -14.71 1.09
N GLU A 17 0.20 -15.17 2.32
CA GLU A 17 -1.13 -15.40 2.90
C GLU A 17 -1.96 -14.11 3.10
N SER A 18 -1.36 -12.92 2.95
CA SER A 18 -2.08 -11.64 2.99
C SER A 18 -2.94 -11.40 1.74
N TYR A 19 -2.72 -12.17 0.67
CA TYR A 19 -3.33 -11.96 -0.64
C TYR A 19 -4.31 -13.08 -0.99
N LYS A 20 -5.46 -12.69 -1.58
CA LYS A 20 -6.50 -13.64 -2.03
C LYS A 20 -6.17 -14.33 -3.36
N HIS A 21 -5.13 -13.87 -4.04
CA HIS A 21 -4.63 -14.46 -5.28
C HIS A 21 -3.28 -15.15 -5.02
N PRO A 22 -2.81 -16.03 -5.92
CA PRO A 22 -1.47 -16.58 -5.81
C PRO A 22 -0.42 -15.47 -5.76
N ALA A 23 0.37 -15.44 -4.69
CA ALA A 23 1.44 -14.46 -4.45
C ALA A 23 2.73 -15.19 -4.01
N ALA A 24 3.13 -16.23 -4.76
CA ALA A 24 4.18 -17.18 -4.37
C ALA A 24 5.51 -16.52 -3.98
N HIS A 25 5.80 -15.35 -4.56
CA HIS A 25 6.91 -14.50 -4.17
C HIS A 25 6.43 -13.06 -4.03
N THR A 26 6.85 -12.42 -2.93
CA THR A 26 6.63 -10.99 -2.71
C THR A 26 7.95 -10.26 -2.72
N GLU A 27 8.01 -9.12 -3.40
CA GLU A 27 9.18 -8.24 -3.42
C GLU A 27 8.79 -6.85 -2.90
N LEU A 28 9.63 -6.28 -2.03
CA LEU A 28 9.46 -4.90 -1.57
C LEU A 28 10.35 -3.95 -2.37
N ILE A 29 9.73 -3.00 -3.06
CA ILE A 29 10.41 -1.83 -3.60
C ILE A 29 10.09 -0.64 -2.71
N GLU A 30 11.13 -0.01 -2.19
CA GLU A 30 11.01 1.16 -1.33
C GLU A 30 11.44 2.43 -2.08
N THR A 31 10.57 3.44 -2.04
CA THR A 31 10.86 4.79 -2.54
C THR A 31 10.94 5.76 -1.36
N HIS A 32 11.19 7.04 -1.62
CA HIS A 32 11.19 8.08 -0.58
C HIS A 32 9.81 8.22 0.12
N ILE A 33 8.71 7.98 -0.59
CA ILE A 33 7.34 8.31 -0.12
C ILE A 33 6.37 7.14 -0.16
N SER A 34 6.80 5.97 -0.62
CA SER A 34 5.93 4.79 -0.75
C SER A 34 6.70 3.49 -0.58
N TRP A 35 5.99 2.48 -0.10
CA TRP A 35 6.33 1.06 -0.24
C TRP A 35 5.50 0.47 -1.37
N VAL A 36 6.12 -0.31 -2.25
CA VAL A 36 5.46 -1.04 -3.32
C VAL A 36 5.76 -2.51 -3.12
N ILE A 37 4.72 -3.32 -2.91
CA ILE A 37 4.85 -4.76 -2.75
C ILE A 37 4.42 -5.42 -4.05
N LEU A 38 5.35 -6.06 -4.74
CA LEU A 38 5.06 -6.87 -5.93
C LEU A 38 4.64 -8.27 -5.49
N THR A 39 3.59 -8.81 -6.10
CA THR A 39 2.96 -10.06 -5.66
C THR A 39 2.67 -11.01 -6.83
N GLY A 40 3.52 -10.95 -7.86
CA GLY A 40 3.29 -11.60 -9.16
C GLY A 40 2.53 -10.66 -10.10
N GLU A 41 1.26 -10.98 -10.38
CA GLU A 41 0.44 -10.22 -11.34
C GLU A 41 0.02 -8.83 -10.83
N PHE A 42 0.06 -8.60 -9.52
CA PHE A 42 -0.38 -7.35 -8.91
C PHE A 42 0.74 -6.66 -8.13
N ALA A 43 0.64 -5.34 -8.03
CA ALA A 43 1.43 -4.52 -7.13
C ALA A 43 0.51 -3.85 -6.12
N TYR A 44 0.99 -3.67 -4.89
CA TYR A 44 0.27 -2.98 -3.84
C TYR A 44 1.13 -1.83 -3.33
N LYS A 45 0.68 -0.59 -3.56
CA LYS A 45 1.40 0.62 -3.18
C LYS A 45 0.78 1.27 -1.95
N LEU A 46 1.59 1.43 -0.91
CA LEU A 46 1.24 2.10 0.33
C LEU A 46 2.07 3.38 0.48
N LYS A 47 1.44 4.48 0.90
CA LYS A 47 2.13 5.75 1.15
C LYS A 47 2.80 5.71 2.52
N LYS A 48 4.02 6.25 2.62
CA LYS A 48 4.71 6.38 3.92
C LYS A 48 4.10 7.53 4.73
N PRO A 49 4.02 7.44 6.07
CA PRO A 49 3.48 8.49 6.92
C PRO A 49 4.50 9.62 7.11
N VAL A 50 4.78 10.38 6.05
CA VAL A 50 5.80 11.45 6.02
C VAL A 50 5.18 12.79 5.67
N ASP A 51 5.79 13.86 6.15
CA ASP A 51 5.56 15.23 5.70
C ASP A 51 6.90 15.81 5.25
N LEU A 52 6.99 16.16 3.96
CA LEU A 52 8.19 16.71 3.32
C LEU A 52 8.06 18.22 3.06
N GLY A 53 7.03 18.88 3.58
CA GLY A 53 6.74 20.31 3.40
C GLY A 53 6.08 20.65 2.05
N PHE A 54 6.36 19.91 0.98
CA PHE A 54 5.67 20.00 -0.31
C PHE A 54 4.72 18.82 -0.57
N LEU A 55 4.79 17.79 0.27
CA LEU A 55 3.98 16.58 0.18
C LEU A 55 3.71 16.08 1.60
N ASP A 56 2.43 15.85 1.90
CA ASP A 56 2.01 15.48 3.25
C ASP A 56 1.10 14.24 3.23
N PHE A 57 1.66 13.15 3.76
CA PHE A 57 1.02 11.85 3.98
C PHE A 57 0.97 11.49 5.48
N SER A 58 1.11 12.48 6.36
CA SER A 58 1.20 12.30 7.82
C SER A 58 -0.04 11.63 8.43
N THR A 59 -1.22 11.86 7.86
CA THR A 59 -2.50 11.30 8.36
C THR A 59 -3.03 10.22 7.43
N LEU A 60 -3.83 9.31 7.99
CA LEU A 60 -4.46 8.23 7.25
C LEU A 60 -5.38 8.76 6.14
N GLU A 61 -6.11 9.85 6.43
CA GLU A 61 -7.02 10.52 5.50
C GLU A 61 -6.26 11.09 4.30
N LYS A 62 -5.09 11.73 4.54
CA LYS A 62 -4.24 12.25 3.47
C LYS A 62 -3.69 11.13 2.58
N ARG A 63 -3.32 9.99 3.17
CA ARG A 63 -2.86 8.82 2.40
C ARG A 63 -3.98 8.22 1.56
N LYS A 64 -5.19 8.08 2.12
CA LYS A 64 -6.37 7.66 1.37
C LYS A 64 -6.63 8.57 0.17
N PHE A 65 -6.67 9.88 0.41
CA PHE A 65 -6.89 10.88 -0.62
C PHE A 65 -5.82 10.80 -1.73
N ALA A 66 -4.55 10.69 -1.35
CA ALA A 66 -3.46 10.57 -2.30
C ALA A 66 -3.52 9.29 -3.15
N CYS A 67 -3.90 8.15 -2.57
CA CYS A 67 -4.13 6.92 -3.33
C CYS A 67 -5.29 7.07 -4.33
N ALA A 68 -6.39 7.72 -3.91
CA ALA A 68 -7.54 7.96 -4.78
C ALA A 68 -7.20 8.91 -5.94
N GLU A 69 -6.42 9.96 -5.68
CA GLU A 69 -5.94 10.86 -6.72
C GLU A 69 -4.95 10.18 -7.66
N GLU A 70 -4.04 9.34 -7.15
CA GLU A 70 -3.14 8.56 -8.00
C GLU A 70 -3.94 7.63 -8.94
N LEU A 71 -4.94 6.90 -8.41
CA LEU A 71 -5.84 6.09 -9.21
C LEU A 71 -6.56 6.92 -10.27
N ARG A 72 -7.26 8.00 -9.87
CA ARG A 72 -8.03 8.87 -10.77
C ARG A 72 -7.18 9.47 -11.88
N LEU A 73 -5.96 9.90 -11.55
CA LEU A 73 -5.06 10.56 -12.49
C LEU A 73 -4.42 9.56 -13.45
N ASN A 74 -3.92 8.43 -12.95
CA ASN A 74 -3.08 7.51 -13.71
C ASN A 74 -3.89 6.42 -14.44
N ALA A 75 -5.05 6.02 -13.94
CA ALA A 75 -5.90 5.02 -14.62
C ALA A 75 -6.37 5.50 -16.01
N ARG A 76 -6.38 6.81 -16.28
CA ARG A 76 -6.67 7.35 -17.61
C ARG A 76 -5.59 7.02 -18.64
N PHE A 77 -4.36 6.75 -18.18
CA PHE A 77 -3.19 6.48 -19.01
C PHE A 77 -2.76 5.01 -18.97
N ALA A 78 -3.14 4.26 -17.92
CA ALA A 78 -2.83 2.84 -17.76
C ALA A 78 -3.94 2.13 -16.96
N PRO A 79 -5.18 2.02 -17.48
CA PRO A 79 -6.31 1.45 -16.75
C PRO A 79 -6.11 -0.02 -16.34
N GLU A 80 -5.28 -0.76 -17.07
CA GLU A 80 -4.89 -2.14 -16.78
C GLU A 80 -3.90 -2.30 -15.61
N LEU A 81 -3.32 -1.19 -15.12
CA LEU A 81 -2.36 -1.19 -14.01
C LEU A 81 -2.92 -0.59 -12.72
N TYR A 82 -4.07 0.08 -12.78
CA TYR A 82 -4.64 0.84 -11.67
C TYR A 82 -6.08 0.40 -11.42
N PHE A 83 -6.26 -0.49 -10.45
CA PHE A 83 -7.52 -1.20 -10.24
C PHE A 83 -8.40 -0.51 -9.21
N GLU A 84 -7.88 -0.32 -8.00
CA GLU A 84 -8.68 0.15 -6.87
C GLU A 84 -7.84 0.64 -5.69
N VAL A 85 -8.44 1.50 -4.86
CA VAL A 85 -7.89 1.84 -3.53
C VAL A 85 -8.57 0.95 -2.50
N MET A 86 -7.78 0.07 -1.87
CA MET A 86 -8.25 -0.90 -0.89
C MET A 86 -7.94 -0.41 0.53
N PRO A 87 -8.89 -0.50 1.48
CA PRO A 87 -8.56 -0.36 2.89
C PRO A 87 -7.72 -1.56 3.34
N VAL A 88 -6.71 -1.30 4.16
CA VAL A 88 -6.03 -2.30 4.98
C VAL A 88 -6.68 -2.25 6.36
N THR A 89 -7.28 -3.35 6.79
CA THR A 89 -8.03 -3.46 8.06
C THR A 89 -7.36 -4.45 9.00
N GLY A 90 -7.85 -4.59 10.22
CA GLY A 90 -7.30 -5.51 11.22
C GLY A 90 -6.22 -4.85 12.07
N SER A 91 -5.14 -5.58 12.36
CA SER A 91 -3.97 -5.04 13.08
C SER A 91 -2.72 -5.05 12.19
N PRO A 92 -1.67 -4.30 12.53
CA PRO A 92 -0.41 -4.35 11.81
C PRO A 92 0.19 -5.76 11.70
N GLU A 93 -0.02 -6.61 12.71
CA GLU A 93 0.51 -7.98 12.77
C GLU A 93 -0.28 -8.93 11.86
N ASN A 94 -1.59 -8.71 11.74
CA ASN A 94 -2.50 -9.52 10.94
C ASN A 94 -3.43 -8.64 10.07
N PRO A 95 -2.89 -8.00 9.03
CA PRO A 95 -3.64 -7.09 8.18
C PRO A 95 -4.53 -7.83 7.18
N GLY A 96 -5.70 -7.28 6.88
CA GLY A 96 -6.60 -7.76 5.83
C GLY A 96 -6.81 -6.71 4.73
N LEU A 97 -6.46 -7.05 3.49
CA LEU A 97 -6.69 -6.22 2.30
C LEU A 97 -8.15 -6.29 1.85
N GLY A 98 -8.79 -5.13 1.74
CA GLY A 98 -10.20 -5.01 1.35
C GLY A 98 -11.16 -5.62 2.38
N GLY A 99 -10.74 -5.68 3.65
CA GLY A 99 -11.58 -6.21 4.74
C GLY A 99 -12.67 -5.23 5.18
N ALA A 100 -13.67 -5.77 5.88
CA ALA A 100 -14.70 -4.97 6.54
C ALA A 100 -14.20 -4.52 7.92
N GLY A 101 -14.21 -3.21 8.17
CA GLY A 101 -13.81 -2.64 9.46
C GLY A 101 -13.06 -1.31 9.32
N PRO A 102 -12.60 -0.72 10.44
CA PRO A 102 -11.77 0.47 10.42
C PRO A 102 -10.48 0.22 9.64
N ALA A 103 -10.16 1.11 8.71
CA ALA A 103 -8.89 1.07 8.01
C ALA A 103 -7.77 1.52 8.95
N ILE A 104 -6.67 0.77 8.96
CA ILE A 104 -5.40 1.15 9.59
C ILE A 104 -4.42 1.73 8.56
N GLU A 105 -4.62 1.43 7.28
CA GLU A 105 -3.87 1.97 6.14
C GLU A 105 -4.69 1.85 4.83
N TYR A 106 -4.21 2.42 3.73
CA TYR A 106 -4.74 2.19 2.38
C TYR A 106 -3.65 1.74 1.41
N ALA A 107 -4.01 0.80 0.54
CA ALA A 107 -3.17 0.31 -0.55
C ALA A 107 -3.84 0.62 -1.90
N LEU A 108 -3.08 1.19 -2.83
CA LEU A 108 -3.46 1.25 -4.23
C LEU A 108 -3.01 -0.06 -4.90
N LYS A 109 -3.97 -0.77 -5.49
CA LYS A 109 -3.75 -1.97 -6.29
C LYS A 109 -3.69 -1.62 -7.76
#